data_AF-A0AA43H309-F1
#
_entry.id   AF-A0AA43H309-F1
#
_cell.length_a   1.000
_cell.length_b   1.000
_cell.length_c   1.000
_cell.angle_alpha   90.00
_cell.angle_beta   90.00
_cell.angle_gamma   90.00
#
_symmetry.space_group_name_H-M   'P 1'
#
loop_
_entity.id
_entity.type
_entity.pdbx_description
1 polymer ?
#
loop_
_entity_poly.entity_id
_entity_poly.type
_entity_poly.pdbx_seq_one_letter_code
_entity_poly.pdbx_strand_id
1 'polypeptide(L)' 'MRKDSIGYRHNEHSVGLATVHLVWIPKRRKPLLKGQIKLKLSEILDTVARENSWI' A
#
# COMPACT_ATOMS: atom_id res chain seq x y z
N MET A 1 17.87 24.36 -8.60
CA MET A 1 17.38 23.26 -7.74
C MET A 1 15.87 23.22 -7.90
N ARG A 2 15.34 22.27 -8.68
CA ARG A 2 13.90 22.26 -9.02
C ARG A 2 13.11 21.91 -7.75
N LYS A 3 12.04 22.68 -7.50
CA LYS A 3 11.04 22.49 -6.43
C LYS A 3 10.89 21.01 -6.11
N ASP A 4 11.08 20.65 -4.85
CA ASP A 4 10.85 19.30 -4.33
C ASP A 4 9.58 18.73 -4.96
N SER A 5 9.73 17.72 -5.81
CA SER A 5 8.62 17.07 -6.49
C SER A 5 7.92 16.20 -5.45
N ILE A 6 6.98 16.82 -4.72
CA ILE A 6 6.21 16.23 -3.63
C ILE A 6 5.70 14.85 -4.06
N GLY A 7 6.15 13.80 -3.38
CA GLY A 7 5.71 12.42 -3.56
C GLY A 7 6.62 11.52 -4.42
N TYR A 8 7.62 12.06 -5.14
CA TYR A 8 8.55 11.21 -5.90
C TYR A 8 9.57 10.52 -5.01
N ARG A 9 9.76 9.21 -5.24
CA ARG A 9 10.80 8.42 -4.60
C ARG A 9 12.09 8.52 -5.39
N HIS A 10 13.20 8.64 -4.66
CA HIS A 10 14.54 8.75 -5.21
C HIS A 10 15.36 7.56 -4.71
N ASN A 11 15.91 6.80 -5.65
CA ASN A 11 16.90 5.76 -5.41
C ASN A 11 18.23 6.20 -6.04
N GLU A 12 19.31 5.46 -5.78
CA GLU A 12 20.67 5.80 -6.25
C GLU A 12 20.77 6.10 -7.75
N HIS A 13 19.94 5.43 -8.57
CA HIS A 13 19.96 5.55 -10.03
C HIS A 13 18.56 5.75 -10.65
N SER A 14 17.54 6.08 -9.86
CA SER A 14 16.19 6.27 -10.40
C SER A 14 15.36 7.27 -9.60
N VAL A 15 14.44 7.95 -10.29
CA VAL A 15 13.42 8.82 -9.69
C VAL A 15 12.08 8.41 -10.25
N GLY A 16 11.11 8.13 -9.38
CA GLY A 16 9.81 7.64 -9.84
C GLY A 16 8.69 7.81 -8.82
N LEU A 17 7.47 7.88 -9.34
CA LEU A 17 6.23 7.83 -8.58
C LEU A 17 5.36 6.73 -9.19
N ALA A 18 5.06 5.70 -8.41
CA ALA A 18 4.21 4.60 -8.82
C ALA A 18 3.01 4.51 -7.86
N THR A 19 1.82 4.80 -8.37
CA THR A 19 0.55 4.66 -7.64
C THR A 19 -0.31 3.63 -8.34
N VAL A 20 -0.74 2.59 -7.61
CA VAL A 20 -1.46 1.45 -8.17
C VAL A 20 -2.76 1.21 -7.41
N HIS A 21 -3.84 0.95 -8.13
CA HIS A 21 -5.10 0.46 -7.55
C HIS A 21 -5.10 -1.08 -7.54
N LEU A 22 -4.96 -1.66 -6.35
CA LEU A 22 -5.03 -3.12 -6.16
C LEU A 22 -6.36 -3.50 -5.53
N VAL A 23 -7.07 -4.43 -6.18
CA VAL A 23 -8.37 -4.94 -5.71
C VAL A 23 -8.35 -6.46 -5.73
N TRP A 24 -8.74 -7.08 -4.61
CA TRP A 24 -8.90 -8.53 -4.50
C TRP A 24 -10.15 -8.87 -3.70
N ILE A 25 -10.53 -10.15 -3.70
CA ILE A 25 -11.68 -10.65 -2.95
C ILE A 25 -11.29 -11.89 -2.12
N PRO A 26 -11.99 -12.15 -0.99
CA PRO A 26 -11.85 -13.42 -0.26
C PRO A 26 -12.26 -14.62 -1.11
N LYS A 27 -11.71 -15.80 -0.80
CA LYS A 27 -12.07 -17.06 -1.47
C LYS A 27 -13.59 -17.29 -1.41
N ARG A 28 -14.19 -17.62 -2.56
CA ARG A 28 -15.64 -17.78 -2.75
C ARG A 28 -16.47 -16.52 -2.46
N ARG A 29 -15.87 -15.32 -2.49
CA ARG A 29 -16.53 -14.02 -2.24
C ARG A 29 -17.33 -13.98 -0.93
N LYS A 30 -16.90 -14.75 0.08
CA LYS A 30 -17.57 -14.75 1.38
C LYS A 30 -17.46 -13.34 2.01
N PRO A 31 -18.53 -12.81 2.64
CA PRO A 31 -18.57 -11.46 3.19
C PRO A 31 -17.87 -11.37 4.55
N LEU A 32 -16.62 -11.85 4.63
CA LEU A 32 -15.83 -12.00 5.86
C LEU A 32 -15.15 -10.70 6.31
N LEU A 33 -14.92 -9.75 5.40
CA LEU A 33 -14.18 -8.50 5.68
C LEU A 33 -15.06 -7.46 6.39
N LYS A 34 -15.53 -7.80 7.59
CA LYS A 34 -16.41 -6.98 8.44
C LYS A 34 -15.92 -7.01 9.88
N GLY A 35 -16.33 -6.02 10.68
CA GLY A 35 -16.02 -5.94 12.11
C GLY A 35 -14.53 -6.06 12.40
N GLN A 36 -14.17 -6.89 13.39
CA GLN A 36 -12.78 -7.10 13.82
C GLN A 36 -11.87 -7.67 12.73
N ILE A 37 -12.39 -8.51 11.83
CA ILE A 37 -11.59 -9.10 10.74
C ILE A 37 -11.09 -8.00 9.79
N LYS A 38 -11.93 -7.00 9.49
CA LYS A 38 -11.52 -5.85 8.67
C LYS A 38 -10.39 -5.07 9.33
N LEU A 39 -10.50 -4.79 10.63
CA LEU A 39 -9.50 -4.02 11.38
C LEU A 39 -8.14 -4.73 11.40
N LYS A 40 -8.15 -6.03 11.74
CA LYS A 40 -6.93 -6.86 11.76
C LYS A 40 -6.28 -6.96 10.39
N LEU A 41 -7.07 -7.12 9.32
CA LEU A 41 -6.55 -7.16 7.96
C LEU A 41 -5.88 -5.83 7.57
N SER A 42 -6.48 -4.69 7.94
CA SER A 42 -5.91 -3.37 7.67
C SER A 42 -4.54 -3.22 8.35
N GLU A 43 -4.44 -3.62 9.62
CA GLU A 43 -3.18 -3.61 10.38
C GLU A 43 -2.08 -4.45 9.72
N ILE A 44 -2.42 -5.66 9.26
CA ILE A 44 -1.48 -6.55 8.56
C ILE A 44 -1.01 -5.92 7.25
N LEU A 45 -1.92 -5.36 6.46
CA LEU A 45 -1.58 -4.73 5.18
C LEU A 45 -0.69 -3.49 5.37
N ASP A 46 -1.00 -2.66 6.37
CA ASP A 46 -0.17 -1.50 6.71
C ASP A 46 1.22 -1.92 7.18
N THR A 47 1.32 -3.01 7.94
CA THR A 47 2.60 -3.56 8.41
C THR A 47 3.45 -4.02 7.21
N VAL A 48 2.87 -4.81 6.32
CA VAL A 48 3.55 -5.29 5.10
C VAL A 48 3.98 -4.11 4.23
N ALA A 49 3.13 -3.09 4.07
CA ALA A 49 3.47 -1.91 3.28
C ALA A 49 4.65 -1.12 3.88
N ARG A 50 4.70 -0.98 5.22
CA ARG A 50 5.83 -0.34 5.91
C ARG A 50 7.11 -1.14 5.81
N GLU A 51 7.06 -2.46 6.00
CA GLU A 51 8.23 -3.35 5.89
C GLU A 51 8.87 -3.28 4.50
N ASN A 52 8.05 -3.12 3.46
CA ASN A 52 8.51 -2.97 2.09
C ASN A 52 8.76 -1.51 1.67
N SER A 53 8.67 -0.56 2.61
CA SER A 53 8.83 0.87 2.37
C SER A 53 7.91 1.39 1.27
N TRP A 54 6.67 0.91 1.14
CA TRP A 54 5.66 1.37 0.16
C TRP A 54 4.84 2.56 0.64
N ILE A 55 4.81 2.79 1.95
CA ILE A 55 4.18 3.94 2.63
C ILE A 55 5.05 4.43 3.78
#